data_AF-A0A9K3IAH0-F1
#
_entry.id   AF-A0A9K3IAH0-F1
#
_cell.length_a   1.000
_cell.length_b   1.000
_cell.length_c   1.000
_cell.angle_alpha   90.00
_cell.angle_beta   90.00
_cell.angle_gamma   90.00
#
_symmetry.space_group_name_H-M   'P 1'
#
loop_
_entity.id
_entity.type
_entity.pdbx_description
1 polymer ?
#
loop_
_entity_poly.entity_id
_entity_poly.type
_entity_poly.pdbx_seq_one_letter_code
_entity_poly.pdbx_strand_id
1 'polypeptide(L)' 'MRYLSYVAGLTQLVSLNLSDSRVTSAGLQHLKPLKKLKSLSLESTEVTANDIKSLQENDLPNLVTFRPE' A
#
# COMPACT_ATOMS: atom_id res chain seq x y z
N MET A 1 8.09 7.75 8.24
CA MET A 1 8.01 6.69 7.20
C MET A 1 8.82 7.02 5.95
N ARG A 2 10.05 7.55 6.11
CA ARG A 2 10.87 8.06 5.01
C ARG A 2 11.35 6.98 4.03
N TYR A 3 11.22 5.71 4.36
CA TYR A 3 11.62 4.62 3.47
C TYR A 3 10.60 4.40 2.34
N LEU A 4 9.30 4.63 2.59
CA LEU A 4 8.24 4.44 1.60
C LEU A 4 8.34 5.41 0.42
N SER A 5 8.94 6.59 0.62
CA SER A 5 9.20 7.51 -0.50
C SER A 5 10.21 6.95 -1.51
N TYR A 6 11.09 6.02 -1.13
CA TYR A 6 11.95 5.33 -2.10
C TYR A 6 11.15 4.29 -2.91
N VAL A 7 10.20 3.61 -2.27
CA VAL A 7 9.32 2.66 -2.94
C VAL A 7 8.39 3.36 -3.95
N ALA A 8 7.99 4.61 -3.67
CA ALA A 8 7.14 5.41 -4.55
C ALA A 8 7.70 5.59 -5.98
N GLY A 9 9.02 5.51 -6.16
CA GLY A 9 9.67 5.58 -7.47
C GLY A 9 9.57 4.30 -8.30
N LEU A 10 9.22 3.16 -7.68
CA LEU A 10 9.14 1.85 -8.32
C LEU A 10 7.80 1.67 -9.05
N THR A 11 7.45 2.58 -9.95
CA THR A 11 6.11 2.64 -10.60
C THR A 11 5.71 1.39 -11.39
N GLN A 12 6.65 0.48 -11.64
CA GLN A 12 6.42 -0.80 -12.31
C GLN A 12 6.12 -1.96 -11.35
N LEU A 13 6.11 -1.71 -10.04
CA LEU A 13 5.88 -2.73 -9.03
C LEU A 13 4.45 -3.29 -9.12
N VAL A 14 4.33 -4.62 -9.08
CA VAL A 14 3.05 -5.34 -9.20
C VAL A 14 2.60 -5.95 -7.88
N SER A 15 3.54 -6.33 -7.01
CA SER A 15 3.26 -6.87 -5.68
C SER A 15 4.21 -6.26 -4.67
N LEU A 16 3.66 -5.84 -3.52
CA LEU A 16 4.40 -5.24 -2.42
C LEU A 16 3.99 -5.91 -1.11
N ASN A 17 4.98 -6.34 -0.33
CA ASN A 17 4.76 -6.84 1.02
C ASN A 17 5.31 -5.82 2.03
N LEU A 18 4.43 -5.34 2.92
CA LEU A 18 4.74 -4.44 4.04
C LEU A 18 4.32 -5.05 5.38
N SER A 19 4.04 -6.35 5.43
CA SER A 19 3.73 -7.05 6.67
C SER A 19 4.85 -6.86 7.71
N ASP A 20 4.47 -6.86 8.98
CA ASP A 20 5.36 -6.68 10.15
C ASP A 20 6.14 -5.35 10.13
N SER A 21 5.69 -4.38 9.34
CA SER A 21 6.29 -3.05 9.28
C SER A 21 5.49 -2.03 10.09
N ARG A 22 6.15 -0.93 10.49
CA ARG A 22 5.49 0.19 11.18
C ARG A 22 4.78 1.12 10.19
N VAL A 23 4.02 0.55 9.28
CA VAL A 23 3.16 1.29 8.36
C VAL A 23 1.88 1.69 9.06
N THR A 24 1.43 2.90 8.76
CA THR A 24 0.25 3.58 9.29
C THR A 24 -0.54 4.12 8.09
N SER A 25 -1.79 4.51 8.31
CA SER A 25 -2.66 5.12 7.28
C SER A 25 -1.98 6.28 6.55
N ALA A 26 -1.25 7.14 7.30
CA ALA A 26 -0.53 8.28 6.73
C ALA A 26 0.59 7.86 5.77
N GLY A 27 1.20 6.68 5.92
CA GLY A 27 2.26 6.23 5.01
C GLY A 27 1.78 5.69 3.69
N LEU A 28 0.52 5.25 3.62
CA LEU A 28 -0.08 4.73 2.39
C LEU A 28 -0.10 5.78 1.27
N GLN A 29 -0.04 7.07 1.61
CA GLN A 29 0.05 8.16 0.64
C GLN A 29 1.26 8.03 -0.31
N HIS A 30 2.32 7.35 0.13
CA HIS A 30 3.50 7.10 -0.69
C HIS A 30 3.31 5.97 -1.71
N LEU A 31 2.25 5.16 -1.58
CA LEU A 31 1.93 4.09 -2.53
C LEU A 31 1.11 4.57 -3.72
N LYS A 32 0.49 5.76 -3.64
CA LYS A 32 -0.36 6.34 -4.70
C LYS A 32 0.27 6.34 -6.11
N PRO A 33 1.59 6.54 -6.29
CA PRO A 33 2.20 6.49 -7.62
C PRO A 33 2.29 5.08 -8.23
N LEU A 34 2.11 4.01 -7.43
CA LEU A 34 2.27 2.62 -7.85
C LEU A 34 1.04 2.10 -8.59
N LYS A 35 0.62 2.77 -9.67
CA LYS A 35 -0.63 2.48 -10.40
C LYS A 35 -0.71 1.06 -10.99
N LYS A 36 0.42 0.35 -11.09
CA LYS A 36 0.50 -1.06 -11.54
C LYS A 36 0.42 -2.08 -10.41
N LEU A 37 0.34 -1.65 -9.15
CA LEU A 37 0.26 -2.53 -8.00
C LEU A 37 -1.07 -3.29 -8.02
N LYS A 38 -0.97 -4.63 -7.95
CA LYS A 38 -2.11 -5.55 -7.95
C LYS A 38 -2.26 -6.31 -6.63
N SER A 39 -1.17 -6.42 -5.87
CA SER A 39 -1.13 -7.14 -4.60
C SER A 39 -0.41 -6.31 -3.53
N LEU A 40 -1.05 -6.19 -2.35
CA LEU A 40 -0.50 -5.51 -1.19
C LEU A 40 -0.78 -6.31 0.09
N SER A 41 0.26 -6.68 0.82
CA SER A 41 0.15 -7.34 2.13
C SER A 41 0.56 -6.38 3.24
N LEU A 42 -0.24 -6.33 4.31
CA LEU A 42 -0.12 -5.39 5.43
C LEU A 42 -0.42 -6.06 6.78
N GLU A 43 -0.17 -7.37 6.86
CA GLU A 43 -0.40 -8.15 8.07
C GLU A 43 0.46 -7.58 9.22
N SER A 44 -0.11 -7.44 10.41
CA SER A 44 0.58 -6.90 11.59
C SER A 44 1.15 -5.48 11.38
N THR A 45 0.36 -4.58 10.78
CA THR A 45 0.67 -3.14 10.66
C THR A 45 -0.35 -2.30 11.45
N GLU A 46 -0.27 -0.97 11.39
CA GLU A 46 -1.25 -0.05 11.99
C GLU A 46 -2.25 0.47 10.92
N VAL A 47 -2.46 -0.29 9.85
CA VAL A 47 -3.32 0.08 8.72
C VAL A 47 -4.60 -0.74 8.72
N THR A 48 -5.72 -0.03 8.75
CA THR A 48 -7.04 -0.66 8.78
C THR A 48 -7.54 -1.04 7.40
N ALA A 49 -8.52 -1.96 7.35
CA ALA A 49 -9.23 -2.29 6.12
C ALA A 49 -9.89 -1.07 5.44
N ASN A 50 -10.34 -0.09 6.23
CA ASN A 50 -10.95 1.15 5.70
C ASN A 50 -9.93 2.06 5.01
N ASP A 51 -8.72 2.14 5.55
CA ASP A 51 -7.63 2.90 4.93
C ASP A 51 -7.28 2.31 3.56
N ILE A 52 -7.27 0.97 3.45
CA ILE A 52 -6.97 0.27 2.19
C ILE A 52 -8.07 0.40 1.18
N LYS A 53 -9.33 0.28 1.60
CA LYS A 53 -10.47 0.51 0.70
C LYS A 53 -10.43 1.94 0.14
N SER A 54 -10.15 2.93 0.99
CA SER A 54 -10.00 4.32 0.58
C SER A 54 -8.83 4.50 -0.39
N LEU A 55 -7.69 3.85 -0.16
CA LEU A 55 -6.54 3.89 -1.08
C LEU A 55 -6.85 3.24 -2.44
N GLN A 56 -7.56 2.11 -2.45
CA GLN A 56 -7.94 1.40 -3.67
C GLN A 56 -8.90 2.23 -4.52
N GLU A 57 -9.97 2.78 -3.91
CA GLU A 57 -11.00 3.55 -4.61
C GLU A 57 -10.44 4.83 -5.23
N ASN A 58 -9.55 5.52 -4.53
CA ASN A 58 -9.07 6.85 -4.96
C ASN A 58 -7.77 6.80 -5.77
N ASP A 59 -6.86 5.87 -5.45
CA ASP A 59 -5.48 5.95 -5.92
C ASP A 59 -4.99 4.68 -6.62
N LEU A 60 -5.42 3.49 -6.19
CA LEU A 60 -4.92 2.20 -6.69
C LEU A 60 -6.06 1.32 -7.22
N PRO A 61 -6.74 1.71 -8.32
CA PRO A 61 -7.91 0.99 -8.83
C PRO A 61 -7.58 -0.42 -9.34
N ASN A 62 -6.30 -0.71 -9.60
CA ASN A 62 -5.82 -2.01 -10.07
C ASN A 62 -5.43 -2.97 -8.94
N LEU A 63 -5.54 -2.56 -7.68
CA LEU A 63 -5.29 -3.43 -6.54
C LEU A 63 -6.41 -4.49 -6.51
N VAL A 64 -6.07 -5.77 -6.73
CA VAL A 64 -7.04 -6.87 -6.79
C VAL A 64 -7.03 -7.69 -5.51
N THR A 65 -5.84 -7.86 -4.93
CA THR A 65 -5.65 -8.68 -3.74
C THR A 65 -5.01 -7.84 -2.64
N PHE A 66 -5.72 -7.66 -1.54
CA PHE A 66 -5.17 -7.08 -0.34
C PHE A 66 -5.55 -7.96 0.86
N ARG A 67 -4.61 -8.13 1.78
CA ARG A 67 -4.83 -8.81 3.06
C ARG A 67 -4.62 -7.80 4.18
N PRO A 68 -5.70 -7.18 4.68
CA PRO A 68 -5.61 -6.42 5.92
C PRO A 68 -5.40 -7.40 7.09
N GLU A 69 -4.94 -6.83 8.22
CA GLU A 69 -4.80 -7.47 9.53
C GLU A 69 -5.95 -8.42 9.95
#